data_AF-A0A1H9SPR3-F1
#
_entry.id   AF-A0A1H9SPR3-F1
#
_cell.length_a   1.000
_cell.length_b   1.000
_cell.length_c   1.000
_cell.angle_alpha   90.00
_cell.angle_beta   90.00
_cell.angle_gamma   90.00
#
_symmetry.space_group_name_H-M   'P 1'
#
loop_
_entity.id
_entity.type
_entity.pdbx_description
1 polymer ?
#
loop_
_entity_poly.entity_id
_entity_poly.type
_entity_poly.pdbx_seq_one_letter_code
_entity_poly.pdbx_strand_id
1 'polypeptide(L)'
;MGITEIMSNIKILMLPVIIIIGLEFLLIGLYFFYYQRRRSDHQKQIPVKKLLLGAIFIGYIVFVLELTVIGRGTSHFMQLNLQPFSGYIDAWKKYSLRDLQNCLFNILMFVPLGMFLPLLMAKCKEFKWLLLVVVGATASIETYQALSGAGIFELDDLINNSLGGIIGYQLYKLIASMAHNKKVKVKSLIGNLAIPLLMGLIFIVMNIVYAQQEFGHLAINAYTKSKMSDVHVSTSLELSAAPIVAPVYKKIIQEDDVKDLLQQKLGLSEMNVSDVKDNDETLVEDKNGVAYTLVTNNSEGQWWLTENNYTPEQISAVEQEEKAKSLMDELSILPQDAEFTVQENGEFEWTLPDRPDVTKDYWTGDVSLGLKPDGHIYSLTYSLHENQFIREVNIQSPTEIYERIKEGDFPQIKYNALVQEEDLIIKKGDQIEIESIELSYMYDTKGFYQPIYNVSGKFNDNDWFTLIQARK
;
A
#
# COMPACT_ATOMS: atom_id res chain seq x y z
N MET A 1 0.10 -6.80 1.64
CA MET A 1 0.81 -7.49 2.72
C MET A 1 -0.20 -7.83 3.80
N GLY A 2 -0.60 -9.09 3.87
CA GLY A 2 -1.60 -9.55 4.84
C GLY A 2 -1.08 -9.43 6.29
N ILE A 3 -1.99 -9.44 7.27
CA ILE A 3 -1.63 -9.46 8.70
C ILE A 3 -0.70 -10.65 9.01
N THR A 4 -0.90 -11.78 8.33
CA THR A 4 -0.11 -13.01 8.45
C THR A 4 1.34 -12.84 7.97
N GLU A 5 1.56 -12.19 6.82
CA GLU A 5 2.90 -11.86 6.32
C GLU A 5 3.63 -10.88 7.24
N ILE A 6 2.92 -9.86 7.73
CA ILE A 6 3.46 -8.92 8.72
C ILE A 6 3.91 -9.69 9.97
N MET A 7 3.08 -10.62 10.46
CA MET A 7 3.43 -11.46 11.62
C MET A 7 4.62 -12.39 11.34
N SER A 8 4.72 -12.96 10.14
CA SER A 8 5.85 -13.83 9.74
C SER A 8 7.16 -13.04 9.70
N ASN A 9 7.15 -11.86 9.08
CA ASN A 9 8.33 -10.99 9.03
C ASN A 9 8.72 -10.52 10.42
N ILE A 10 7.75 -10.13 11.26
CA ILE A 10 8.02 -9.78 12.65
C ILE A 10 8.68 -10.95 13.39
N LYS A 11 8.26 -12.21 13.18
CA LYS A 11 8.92 -13.37 13.83
C LYS A 11 10.39 -13.50 13.43
N ILE A 12 10.72 -13.32 12.15
CA ILE A 12 12.11 -13.36 11.67
C ILE A 12 12.92 -12.23 12.29
N LEU A 13 12.37 -11.01 12.28
CA LEU A 13 12.98 -9.82 12.88
C LEU A 13 13.12 -9.94 14.41
N MET A 14 12.27 -10.73 15.08
CA MET A 14 12.36 -10.91 16.54
C MET A 14 13.46 -11.88 16.98
N LEU A 15 13.98 -12.73 16.09
CA LEU A 15 14.99 -13.73 16.43
C LEU A 15 16.30 -13.13 16.99
N PRO A 16 16.98 -12.17 16.31
CA PRO A 16 18.19 -11.55 16.86
C PRO A 16 17.92 -10.73 18.12
N VAL A 17 16.74 -10.09 18.23
CA VAL A 17 16.30 -9.40 19.45
C VAL A 17 16.24 -10.37 20.64
N ILE A 18 15.64 -11.55 20.45
CA ILE A 18 15.56 -12.60 21.48
C ILE A 18 16.95 -13.09 21.88
N ILE A 19 17.87 -13.29 20.92
CA ILE A 19 19.24 -13.71 21.19
C ILE A 19 19.97 -12.67 22.05
N ILE A 20 19.86 -11.38 21.69
CA ILE A 20 20.51 -10.29 22.43
C ILE A 20 19.92 -10.18 23.84
N ILE A 21 18.60 -10.22 23.99
CA ILE A 21 17.95 -10.25 25.30
C ILE A 21 18.46 -11.45 26.12
N GLY A 22 18.54 -12.65 25.53
CA GLY A 22 19.07 -13.84 26.20
C GLY A 22 20.51 -13.66 26.71
N LEU A 23 21.39 -13.04 25.90
CA LEU A 23 22.76 -12.71 26.29
C LEU A 23 22.80 -11.68 27.43
N GLU A 24 21.95 -10.66 27.40
CA GLU A 24 21.87 -9.66 28.47
C GLU A 24 21.42 -10.26 29.80
N PHE A 25 20.41 -11.13 29.78
CA PHE A 25 19.96 -11.83 30.98
C PHE A 25 21.06 -12.75 31.53
N LEU A 26 21.85 -13.39 30.66
CA LEU A 26 23.02 -14.17 31.05
C LEU A 26 24.09 -13.29 31.70
N LEU A 27 24.40 -12.12 31.13
CA LEU A 27 25.35 -11.16 31.69
C LEU A 27 24.88 -10.60 33.04
N ILE A 28 23.59 -10.30 33.19
CA ILE A 28 22.99 -9.90 34.47
C ILE A 28 23.15 -11.03 35.49
N GLY A 29 22.88 -12.28 35.11
CA GLY A 29 23.08 -13.46 35.95
C GLY A 29 24.55 -13.63 36.39
N LEU A 30 25.50 -13.48 35.47
CA LEU A 30 26.93 -13.52 35.75
C LEU A 30 27.38 -12.37 36.66
N TYR A 31 26.85 -11.16 36.48
CA TYR A 31 27.10 -10.02 37.36
C TYR A 31 26.67 -10.33 38.80
N PHE A 32 25.46 -10.86 39.00
CA PHE A 32 24.98 -11.25 40.32
C PHE A 32 25.77 -12.41 40.91
N PHE A 33 26.11 -13.44 40.12
CA PHE A 33 26.95 -14.56 40.57
C PHE A 33 28.35 -14.10 40.99
N TYR A 34 28.99 -13.24 40.20
CA TYR A 34 30.28 -12.64 40.52
C TYR A 34 30.22 -11.84 41.82
N TYR A 35 29.19 -11.01 41.97
CA TYR A 35 29.00 -10.18 43.16
C TYR A 35 28.70 -11.03 44.40
N GLN A 36 27.88 -12.08 44.29
CA GLN A 36 27.58 -12.99 45.39
C GLN A 36 28.80 -13.80 45.83
N ARG A 37 29.70 -14.12 44.89
CA ARG A 37 30.96 -14.84 45.16
C ARG A 37 32.05 -13.94 45.78
N ARG A 38 32.07 -12.64 45.46
CA ARG A 38 32.94 -11.63 46.12
C ARG A 38 32.22 -11.01 47.30
N ARG A 39 32.23 -11.71 48.43
CA ARG A 39 31.61 -11.35 49.70
C ARG A 39 32.29 -10.17 50.45
N SER A 40 32.76 -9.13 49.74
CA SER A 40 33.52 -8.01 50.34
C SER A 40 32.97 -6.64 49.96
N ASP A 41 32.27 -6.06 50.93
CA ASP A 41 32.23 -4.68 51.41
C ASP A 41 32.24 -3.46 50.46
N HIS A 42 31.25 -2.58 50.71
CA HIS A 42 31.12 -1.17 50.30
C HIS A 42 30.73 -0.78 48.86
N GLN A 43 30.64 -1.67 47.86
CA GLN A 43 30.13 -1.27 46.54
C GLN A 43 28.60 -1.33 46.45
N LYS A 44 27.95 -0.17 46.24
CA LYS A 44 26.49 -0.08 46.04
C LYS A 44 26.05 -0.93 44.84
N GLN A 45 25.20 -1.92 45.08
CA GLN A 45 24.60 -2.74 44.03
C GLN A 45 23.68 -1.90 43.14
N ILE A 46 23.71 -2.18 41.84
CA ILE A 46 22.71 -1.63 40.92
C ILE A 46 21.39 -2.35 41.19
N PRO A 47 20.27 -1.64 41.41
CA PRO A 47 18.99 -2.28 41.67
C PRO A 47 18.55 -3.10 40.44
N VAL A 48 18.14 -4.36 40.67
CA VAL A 48 17.69 -5.33 39.64
C VAL A 48 16.69 -4.69 38.66
N LYS A 49 15.74 -3.90 39.17
CA LYS A 49 14.73 -3.20 38.35
C LYS A 49 15.35 -2.29 37.28
N LYS A 50 16.48 -1.62 37.57
CA LYS A 50 17.17 -0.77 36.59
C LYS A 50 17.93 -1.60 35.56
N LEU A 51 18.50 -2.74 35.95
CA LEU A 51 19.15 -3.66 35.02
C LEU A 51 18.14 -4.28 34.05
N LEU A 52 17.00 -4.75 34.55
CA LEU A 52 15.92 -5.29 33.73
C LEU A 52 15.34 -4.23 32.79
N LEU A 53 15.12 -3.00 33.28
CA LEU A 53 14.65 -1.90 32.44
C LEU A 53 15.66 -1.54 31.34
N GLY A 54 16.95 -1.56 31.66
CA GLY A 54 18.02 -1.36 30.69
C GLY A 54 18.06 -2.43 29.61
N ALA A 55 17.93 -3.70 29.99
CA ALA A 55 17.90 -4.82 29.04
C ALA A 55 16.70 -4.73 28.08
N ILE A 56 15.49 -4.48 28.61
CA ILE A 56 14.30 -4.28 27.78
C ILE A 56 14.49 -3.09 26.84
N PHE A 57 15.10 -2.00 27.31
CA PHE A 57 15.38 -0.84 26.48
C PHE A 57 16.38 -1.15 25.36
N ILE A 58 17.45 -1.92 25.62
CA ILE A 58 18.41 -2.30 24.59
C ILE A 58 17.75 -3.23 23.56
N GLY A 59 17.00 -4.24 24.00
CA GLY A 59 16.21 -5.09 23.11
C GLY A 59 15.25 -4.27 22.21
N TYR A 60 14.60 -3.25 22.77
CA TYR A 60 13.79 -2.30 22.01
C TYR A 60 14.61 -1.51 20.98
N ILE A 61 15.77 -0.97 21.35
CA ILE A 61 16.62 -0.21 20.42
C ILE A 61 17.10 -1.11 19.27
N VAL A 62 17.50 -2.35 19.56
CA VAL A 62 17.88 -3.33 18.53
C VAL A 62 16.71 -3.57 17.58
N PHE A 63 15.52 -3.83 18.13
CA PHE A 63 14.32 -4.05 17.31
C PHE A 63 14.02 -2.86 16.39
N VAL A 64 14.10 -1.62 16.89
CA VAL A 64 13.91 -0.41 16.07
C VAL A 64 14.96 -0.33 14.96
N LEU A 65 16.24 -0.51 15.30
CA LEU A 65 17.32 -0.48 14.30
C LEU A 65 17.11 -1.56 13.24
N GLU A 66 16.62 -2.74 13.61
CA GLU A 66 16.34 -3.80 12.66
C GLU A 66 15.23 -3.43 11.68
N LEU A 67 14.13 -2.87 12.19
CA LEU A 67 13.01 -2.39 11.38
C LEU A 67 13.41 -1.24 10.44
N THR A 68 14.23 -0.31 10.91
CA THR A 68 14.54 0.92 10.17
C THR A 68 15.77 0.79 9.26
N VAL A 69 16.77 0.00 9.66
CA VAL A 69 18.09 -0.03 9.01
C VAL A 69 18.37 -1.37 8.32
N ILE A 70 18.12 -2.50 8.98
CA ILE A 70 18.60 -3.81 8.52
C ILE A 70 17.59 -4.49 7.59
N GLY A 71 16.29 -4.32 7.85
CA GLY A 71 15.22 -4.97 7.10
C GLY A 71 14.84 -4.33 5.76
N ARG A 72 15.54 -3.28 5.29
CA ARG A 72 15.21 -2.57 4.05
C ARG A 72 16.22 -2.86 2.93
N GLY A 73 15.73 -3.11 1.72
CA GLY A 73 16.55 -3.23 0.52
C GLY A 73 17.16 -1.90 0.09
N THR A 74 18.35 -1.92 -0.51
CA THR A 74 19.02 -0.70 -1.00
C THR A 74 18.45 -0.28 -2.35
N SER A 75 17.80 0.88 -2.42
CA SER A 75 17.16 1.36 -3.65
C SER A 75 17.19 2.88 -3.84
N HIS A 76 17.28 3.67 -2.76
CA HIS A 76 17.15 5.12 -2.81
C HIS A 76 18.36 5.81 -2.17
N PHE A 77 19.42 6.05 -2.95
CA PHE A 77 20.62 6.74 -2.45
C PHE A 77 20.42 8.27 -2.46
N MET A 78 20.62 8.91 -1.30
CA MET A 78 20.64 10.37 -1.14
C MET A 78 19.35 11.10 -1.56
N GLN A 79 18.21 10.41 -1.57
CA GLN A 79 16.91 11.05 -1.80
C GLN A 79 16.38 11.66 -0.50
N LEU A 80 15.83 12.88 -0.60
CA LEU A 80 15.27 13.63 0.53
C LEU A 80 13.86 14.12 0.17
N ASN A 81 12.88 13.78 1.01
CA ASN A 81 11.56 14.39 0.99
C ASN A 81 11.41 15.33 2.19
N LEU A 82 11.50 16.63 1.91
CA LEU A 82 11.41 17.69 2.93
C LEU A 82 10.05 18.38 2.95
N GLN A 83 9.07 17.89 2.20
CA GLN A 83 7.73 18.46 2.21
C GLN A 83 6.98 17.98 3.47
N PRO A 84 6.58 18.88 4.37
CA PRO A 84 5.87 18.47 5.57
C PRO A 84 4.46 17.97 5.23
N PHE A 85 4.09 16.89 5.88
CA PHE A 85 2.84 16.16 5.77
C PHE A 85 2.53 15.60 4.37
N SER A 86 3.54 15.43 3.49
CA SER A 86 3.35 14.87 2.16
C SER A 86 2.74 13.47 2.19
N GLY A 87 3.22 12.60 3.08
CA GLY A 87 2.72 11.22 3.22
C GLY A 87 1.26 11.18 3.66
N TYR A 88 0.84 12.10 4.53
CA TYR A 88 -0.57 12.24 4.93
C TYR A 88 -1.44 12.77 3.79
N ILE A 89 -0.94 13.74 3.04
CA ILE A 89 -1.63 14.31 1.88
C ILE A 89 -1.80 13.24 0.80
N ASP A 90 -0.76 12.46 0.53
CA ASP A 90 -0.78 11.40 -0.47
C ASP A 90 -1.65 10.23 -0.02
N ALA A 91 -1.57 9.82 1.25
CA ALA A 91 -2.44 8.82 1.83
C ALA A 91 -3.92 9.24 1.72
N TRP A 92 -4.22 10.52 1.96
CA TRP A 92 -5.56 11.05 1.75
C TRP A 92 -5.94 11.03 0.28
N LYS A 93 -5.13 11.62 -0.62
CA LYS A 93 -5.43 11.71 -2.05
C LYS A 93 -5.58 10.35 -2.74
N LYS A 94 -4.80 9.35 -2.33
CA LYS A 94 -4.93 7.96 -2.82
C LYS A 94 -5.98 7.15 -2.07
N TYR A 95 -6.51 7.69 -0.96
CA TYR A 95 -7.26 6.96 0.05
C TYR A 95 -6.60 5.63 0.42
N SER A 96 -5.29 5.67 0.67
CA SER A 96 -4.47 4.50 0.95
C SER A 96 -4.43 4.26 2.46
N LEU A 97 -5.21 3.26 2.92
CA LEU A 97 -5.15 2.80 4.31
C LEU A 97 -3.75 2.31 4.68
N ARG A 98 -3.03 1.72 3.72
CA ARG A 98 -1.66 1.24 3.91
C ARG A 98 -0.70 2.39 4.21
N ASP A 99 -0.76 3.48 3.45
CA ASP A 99 0.14 4.63 3.65
C ASP A 99 -0.15 5.28 5.01
N LEU A 100 -1.42 5.36 5.39
CA LEU A 100 -1.82 5.86 6.70
C LEU A 100 -1.41 4.92 7.86
N GLN A 101 -1.48 3.61 7.65
CA GLN A 101 -0.95 2.61 8.58
C GLN A 101 0.56 2.77 8.77
N ASN A 102 1.32 3.04 7.70
CA ASN A 102 2.77 3.29 7.78
C ASN A 102 3.07 4.50 8.66
N CYS A 103 2.36 5.62 8.46
CA CYS A 103 2.50 6.80 9.33
C CYS A 103 2.19 6.45 10.80
N LEU A 104 1.16 5.66 11.06
CA LEU A 104 0.80 5.23 12.41
C LEU A 104 1.87 4.33 13.03
N PHE A 105 2.45 3.40 12.26
CA PHE A 105 3.51 2.53 12.73
C PHE A 105 4.79 3.30 13.09
N ASN A 106 5.14 4.35 12.33
CA ASN A 106 6.26 5.22 12.68
C ASN A 106 6.02 5.93 14.02
N ILE A 107 4.80 6.43 14.27
CA ILE A 107 4.43 6.98 15.59
C ILE A 107 4.56 5.93 16.68
N LEU A 108 3.92 4.76 16.51
CA LEU A 108 3.89 3.71 17.51
C LEU A 108 5.28 3.18 17.85
N MET A 109 6.17 3.10 16.87
CA MET A 109 7.55 2.66 17.03
C MET A 109 8.31 3.49 18.07
N PHE A 110 8.07 4.81 18.14
CA PHE A 110 8.78 5.71 19.05
C PHE A 110 8.08 5.95 20.41
N VAL A 111 6.85 5.45 20.59
CA VAL A 111 6.14 5.51 21.88
C VAL A 111 6.97 4.90 23.02
N PRO A 112 7.57 3.70 22.89
CA PRO A 112 8.40 3.13 23.95
C PRO A 112 9.62 3.99 24.29
N LEU A 113 10.27 4.62 23.31
CA LEU A 113 11.39 5.54 23.57
C LEU A 113 10.98 6.68 24.50
N GLY A 114 9.83 7.31 24.22
CA GLY A 114 9.26 8.37 25.04
C GLY A 114 8.94 7.94 26.48
N MET A 115 8.59 6.66 26.68
CA MET A 115 8.33 6.09 28.00
C MET A 115 9.61 5.72 28.75
N PHE A 116 10.60 5.15 28.08
CA PHE A 116 11.83 4.67 28.72
C PHE A 116 12.79 5.80 29.12
N LEU A 117 12.91 6.84 28.29
CA LEU A 117 13.88 7.92 28.53
C LEU A 117 13.76 8.58 29.92
N PRO A 118 12.56 8.97 30.42
CA PRO A 118 12.41 9.55 31.76
C PRO A 118 12.69 8.57 32.91
N LEU A 119 12.54 7.26 32.66
CA LEU A 119 12.79 6.20 33.64
C LEU A 119 14.29 5.90 33.79
N LEU A 120 15.05 6.00 32.69
CA LEU A 120 16.48 5.73 32.64
C LEU A 120 17.32 6.99 32.91
N MET A 121 16.89 8.15 32.41
CA MET A 121 17.64 9.40 32.45
C MET A 121 16.88 10.49 33.18
N ALA A 122 17.44 10.98 34.30
CA ALA A 122 16.80 12.00 35.12
C ALA A 122 16.54 13.32 34.35
N LYS A 123 17.43 13.70 33.43
CA LYS A 123 17.27 14.90 32.59
C LYS A 123 16.05 14.79 31.66
N CYS A 124 15.75 13.60 31.13
CA CYS A 124 14.63 13.36 30.23
C CYS A 124 13.27 13.34 30.93
N LYS A 125 13.23 13.54 32.25
CA LYS A 125 11.98 13.90 32.94
C LYS A 125 11.50 15.29 32.55
N GLU A 126 12.40 16.16 32.09
CA GLU A 126 12.07 17.46 31.50
C GLU A 126 11.80 17.30 29.99
N PHE A 127 10.68 17.85 29.52
CA PHE A 127 10.21 17.68 28.15
C PHE A 127 11.25 18.09 27.09
N LYS A 128 11.98 19.19 27.32
CA LYS A 128 12.97 19.70 26.37
C LYS A 128 14.12 18.72 26.08
N TRP A 129 14.57 17.99 27.10
CA TRP A 129 15.65 17.02 26.95
C TRP A 129 15.16 15.74 26.29
N LEU A 130 13.94 15.32 26.64
CA LEU A 130 13.28 14.20 25.96
C LEU A 130 13.10 14.50 24.47
N LEU A 131 12.55 15.66 24.13
CA LEU A 131 12.32 16.06 22.75
C LEU A 131 13.63 16.13 21.96
N LEU A 132 14.69 16.69 22.55
CA LEU A 132 16.02 16.74 21.91
C LEU A 132 16.56 15.34 21.61
N VAL A 133 16.44 14.40 22.55
CA VAL A 133 16.90 13.02 22.33
C VAL A 133 16.05 12.30 21.29
N VAL A 134 14.72 12.46 21.33
CA VAL A 134 13.80 11.84 20.36
C VAL A 134 14.08 12.37 18.95
N VAL A 135 14.08 13.69 18.77
CA VAL A 135 14.35 14.34 17.47
C VAL A 135 15.76 14.01 16.98
N GLY A 136 16.76 14.01 17.87
CA GLY A 136 18.13 13.63 17.51
C GLY A 136 18.23 12.17 17.06
N ALA A 137 17.54 11.26 17.75
CA ALA A 137 17.52 9.84 17.40
C ALA A 137 16.86 9.61 16.04
N THR A 138 15.66 10.19 15.81
CA THR A 138 15.00 10.03 14.50
C THR A 138 15.78 10.68 13.38
N ALA A 139 16.33 11.90 13.56
CA ALA A 139 17.18 12.52 12.55
C ALA A 139 18.42 11.69 12.22
N SER A 140 19.01 11.00 13.21
CA SER A 140 20.15 10.12 12.98
C SER A 140 19.76 8.89 12.14
N ILE A 141 18.59 8.30 12.39
CA ILE A 141 18.09 7.15 11.63
C ILE A 141 17.81 7.55 10.18
N GLU A 142 17.04 8.62 9.96
CA GLU A 142 16.71 9.13 8.62
C GLU A 142 17.98 9.48 7.83
N THR A 143 18.94 10.16 8.48
CA THR A 143 20.24 10.50 7.86
C THR A 143 21.00 9.23 7.47
N TYR A 144 21.01 8.22 8.34
CA TYR A 144 21.66 6.94 8.02
C TYR A 144 20.97 6.26 6.82
N GLN A 145 19.63 6.24 6.77
CA GLN A 145 18.89 5.61 5.69
C GLN A 145 19.21 6.26 4.33
N ALA A 146 19.21 7.59 4.28
CA ALA A 146 19.55 8.33 3.07
C ALA A 146 21.00 8.13 2.62
N LEU A 147 21.96 8.09 3.55
CA LEU A 147 23.37 7.89 3.24
C LEU A 147 23.72 6.44 2.87
N SER A 148 23.01 5.46 3.42
CA SER A 148 23.22 4.03 3.13
C SER A 148 22.45 3.55 1.89
N GLY A 149 21.53 4.35 1.38
CA GLY A 149 20.62 3.95 0.31
C GLY A 149 19.49 3.02 0.77
N ALA A 150 19.36 2.79 2.08
CA ALA A 150 18.32 1.94 2.68
C ALA A 150 16.93 2.60 2.68
N GLY A 151 16.85 3.90 2.37
CA GLY A 151 15.58 4.62 2.26
C GLY A 151 15.76 6.10 1.94
N ILE A 152 14.63 6.79 1.80
CA ILE A 152 14.55 8.23 1.59
C ILE A 152 14.58 8.92 2.97
N PHE A 153 15.23 10.07 3.09
CA PHE A 153 15.05 10.91 4.29
C PHE A 153 13.67 11.56 4.23
N GLU A 154 12.75 11.17 5.11
CA GLU A 154 11.39 11.69 5.09
C GLU A 154 11.15 12.61 6.30
N LEU A 155 10.84 13.89 6.03
CA LEU A 155 10.50 14.85 7.08
C LEU A 155 9.27 14.40 7.88
N ASP A 156 8.34 13.69 7.23
CA ASP A 156 7.16 13.13 7.88
C ASP A 156 7.50 12.06 8.90
N ASP A 157 8.52 11.24 8.64
CA ASP A 157 8.98 10.23 9.58
C ASP A 157 9.64 10.86 10.81
N LEU A 158 10.39 11.93 10.61
CA LEU A 158 10.88 12.76 11.71
C LEU A 158 9.74 13.31 12.58
N ILE A 159 8.65 13.78 11.96
CA ILE A 159 7.46 14.30 12.66
C ILE A 159 6.74 13.16 13.39
N ASN A 160 6.50 12.04 12.73
CA ASN A 160 5.79 10.88 13.24
C ASN A 160 6.52 10.27 14.45
N ASN A 161 7.82 10.03 14.33
CA ASN A 161 8.65 9.50 15.41
C ASN A 161 8.69 10.48 16.59
N SER A 162 8.74 11.79 16.32
CA SER A 162 8.66 12.82 17.36
C SER A 162 7.33 12.80 18.10
N LEU A 163 6.21 12.67 17.37
CA LEU A 163 4.87 12.50 17.96
C LEU A 163 4.81 11.23 18.83
N GLY A 164 5.37 10.12 18.36
CA GLY A 164 5.51 8.89 19.13
C GLY A 164 6.20 9.11 20.47
N GLY A 165 7.37 9.76 20.46
CA GLY A 165 8.10 10.09 21.67
C GLY A 165 7.34 11.01 22.63
N ILE A 166 6.59 11.99 22.10
CA ILE A 166 5.72 12.87 22.91
C ILE A 166 4.60 12.07 23.57
N ILE A 167 3.92 11.21 22.82
CA ILE A 167 2.85 10.33 23.33
C ILE A 167 3.39 9.41 24.41
N GLY A 168 4.55 8.77 24.18
CA GLY A 168 5.22 7.94 25.17
C GLY A 168 5.53 8.69 26.47
N TYR A 169 6.02 9.91 26.37
CA TYR A 169 6.29 10.74 27.55
C TYR A 169 5.02 11.15 28.31
N GLN A 170 3.93 11.41 27.59
CA GLN A 170 2.62 11.68 28.20
C GLN A 170 2.09 10.44 28.94
N LEU A 171 2.23 9.24 28.36
CA LEU A 171 1.91 7.97 29.02
C LEU A 171 2.76 7.75 30.27
N TYR A 172 4.07 8.04 30.20
CA TYR A 172 4.95 8.01 31.38
C TYR A 172 4.43 8.93 32.50
N LYS A 173 4.07 10.19 32.19
CA LYS A 173 3.53 11.13 33.19
C LYS A 173 2.24 10.63 33.79
N LEU A 174 1.36 10.07 32.97
CA LEU A 174 0.09 9.51 33.42
C LEU A 174 0.35 8.38 34.42
N ILE A 175 1.18 7.40 34.06
CA ILE A 175 1.56 6.27 34.93
C ILE A 175 2.23 6.76 36.22
N ALA A 176 3.18 7.70 36.13
CA ALA A 176 3.85 8.27 37.29
C ALA A 176 2.87 9.02 38.22
N SER A 177 1.91 9.76 37.65
CA SER A 177 0.86 10.45 38.40
C SER A 177 -0.06 9.47 39.10
N MET A 178 -0.44 8.35 38.46
CA MET A 178 -1.27 7.30 39.05
C MET A 178 -0.56 6.57 40.19
N ALA A 179 0.74 6.30 40.02
CA ALA A 179 1.55 5.65 41.04
C ALA A 179 1.74 6.54 42.29
N HIS A 180 1.87 7.85 42.10
CA HIS A 180 2.07 8.80 43.21
C HIS A 180 0.75 9.24 43.87
N ASN A 181 -0.28 9.51 43.07
CA ASN A 181 -1.58 9.95 43.54
C ASN A 181 -2.60 8.85 43.24
N LYS A 182 -3.06 8.13 44.27
CA LYS A 182 -4.06 7.03 44.16
C LYS A 182 -5.39 7.41 43.47
N LYS A 183 -5.58 8.66 43.02
CA LYS A 183 -6.72 9.16 42.24
C LYS A 183 -6.23 9.93 41.01
N VAL A 184 -6.73 9.56 39.83
CA VAL A 184 -6.45 10.26 38.57
C VAL A 184 -7.28 11.54 38.50
N LYS A 185 -6.63 12.69 38.41
CA LYS A 185 -7.34 13.96 38.16
C LYS A 185 -7.73 14.00 36.67
N VAL A 186 -9.02 14.16 36.36
CA VAL A 186 -9.55 14.25 34.98
C VAL A 186 -8.80 15.29 34.14
N LYS A 187 -8.46 16.46 34.71
CA LYS A 187 -7.65 17.49 34.03
C LYS A 187 -6.25 16.99 33.59
N SER A 188 -5.63 16.11 34.39
CA SER A 188 -4.35 15.47 34.05
C SER A 188 -4.51 14.42 32.95
N LEU A 189 -5.61 13.66 32.98
CA LEU A 189 -5.94 12.68 31.94
C LEU A 189 -6.14 13.38 30.58
N ILE A 190 -6.97 14.42 30.54
CA ILE A 190 -7.26 15.17 29.30
C ILE A 190 -5.98 15.83 28.75
N GLY A 191 -5.17 16.49 29.59
CA GLY A 191 -3.94 17.13 29.14
C GLY A 191 -2.90 16.16 28.58
N ASN A 192 -2.78 14.96 29.16
CA ASN A 192 -1.82 13.94 28.71
C ASN A 192 -2.36 13.06 27.57
N LEU A 193 -3.65 13.06 27.27
CA LEU A 193 -4.22 12.32 26.14
C LEU A 193 -4.67 13.23 24.98
N ALA A 194 -4.49 14.54 25.10
CA ALA A 194 -4.96 15.50 24.11
C ALA A 194 -4.41 15.21 22.69
N ILE A 195 -3.13 14.86 22.55
CA ILE A 195 -2.52 14.58 21.25
C ILE A 195 -3.05 13.27 20.65
N PRO A 196 -2.99 12.10 21.35
CA PRO A 196 -3.62 10.88 20.86
C PRO A 196 -5.10 11.03 20.48
N LEU A 197 -5.87 11.74 21.31
CA LEU A 197 -7.30 11.95 21.07
C LEU A 197 -7.54 12.85 19.86
N LEU A 198 -6.74 13.90 19.67
CA LEU A 198 -6.84 14.77 18.50
C LEU A 198 -6.52 14.00 17.22
N MET A 199 -5.49 13.16 17.22
CA MET A 199 -5.15 12.32 16.07
C MET A 199 -6.27 11.32 15.75
N GLY A 200 -6.81 10.64 16.77
CA GLY A 200 -7.96 9.74 16.60
C GLY A 200 -9.19 10.47 16.06
N LEU A 201 -9.44 11.70 16.53
CA LEU A 201 -10.54 12.53 16.02
C LEU A 201 -10.32 12.92 14.55
N ILE A 202 -9.12 13.33 14.15
CA ILE A 202 -8.79 13.64 12.76
C ILE A 202 -9.06 12.42 11.88
N PHE A 203 -8.63 11.23 12.29
CA PHE A 203 -8.86 9.99 11.55
C PHE A 203 -10.37 9.68 11.41
N ILE A 204 -11.14 9.83 12.49
CA ILE A 204 -12.60 9.61 12.45
C ILE A 204 -13.27 10.61 11.51
N VAL A 205 -12.94 11.90 11.64
CA VAL A 205 -13.50 12.96 10.78
C VAL A 205 -13.15 12.70 9.31
N MET A 206 -11.92 12.32 9.03
CA MET A 206 -11.44 11.98 7.69
C MET A 206 -12.26 10.83 7.07
N ASN A 207 -12.52 9.77 7.84
CA ASN A 207 -13.36 8.65 7.39
C ASN A 207 -14.82 9.06 7.17
N ILE A 208 -15.38 9.91 8.04
CA ILE A 208 -16.74 10.43 7.87
C ILE A 208 -16.84 11.28 6.60
N VAL A 209 -15.89 12.19 6.38
CA VAL A 209 -15.83 13.03 5.18
C VAL A 209 -15.75 12.17 3.93
N TYR A 210 -14.84 11.19 3.91
CA TYR A 210 -14.74 10.25 2.80
C TYR A 210 -16.02 9.44 2.60
N ALA A 211 -16.63 8.91 3.66
CA ALA A 211 -17.87 8.14 3.58
C ALA A 211 -19.02 8.96 2.97
N GLN A 212 -19.06 10.27 3.22
CA GLN A 212 -20.07 11.18 2.68
C GLN A 212 -19.83 11.61 1.23
N GLN A 213 -18.63 11.47 0.69
CA GLN A 213 -18.39 11.74 -0.73
C GLN A 213 -19.18 10.74 -1.59
N GLU A 214 -19.78 11.20 -2.68
CA GLU A 214 -20.48 10.31 -3.61
C GLU A 214 -19.49 9.31 -4.24
N PHE A 215 -18.38 9.85 -4.75
CA PHE A 215 -17.33 9.10 -5.41
C PHE A 215 -16.08 8.97 -4.53
N GLY A 216 -15.29 7.93 -4.78
CA GLY A 216 -13.98 7.76 -4.19
C GLY A 216 -12.93 8.69 -4.80
N HIS A 217 -11.71 8.53 -4.33
CA HIS A 217 -10.57 9.23 -4.87
C HIS A 217 -9.96 8.45 -6.05
N LEU A 218 -9.46 9.18 -7.03
CA LEU A 218 -8.68 8.62 -8.13
C LEU A 218 -7.19 8.71 -7.79
N ALA A 219 -6.45 7.61 -7.97
CA ALA A 219 -5.02 7.56 -7.64
C ALA A 219 -4.19 8.63 -8.38
N ILE A 220 -4.62 9.01 -9.59
CA ILE A 220 -4.01 10.04 -10.44
C ILE A 220 -4.08 11.45 -9.84
N ASN A 221 -4.87 11.67 -8.78
CA ASN A 221 -4.96 12.98 -8.13
C ASN A 221 -3.85 13.21 -7.08
N ALA A 222 -3.02 12.19 -6.81
CA ALA A 222 -1.94 12.24 -5.83
C ALA A 222 -0.65 12.87 -6.40
N TYR A 223 -0.68 14.16 -6.70
CA TYR A 223 0.48 14.92 -7.18
C TYR A 223 0.55 16.34 -6.58
N THR A 224 1.69 17.00 -6.75
CA THR A 224 1.89 18.42 -6.45
C THR A 224 1.92 19.21 -7.75
N LYS A 225 1.34 20.41 -7.74
CA LYS A 225 1.30 21.25 -8.95
C LYS A 225 2.71 21.67 -9.36
N SER A 226 3.02 21.50 -10.63
CA SER A 226 4.31 21.89 -11.22
C SER A 226 4.36 23.39 -11.50
N LYS A 227 5.54 23.99 -11.37
CA LYS A 227 5.73 25.41 -11.70
C LYS A 227 5.93 25.58 -13.21
N MET A 228 4.92 26.14 -13.88
CA MET A 228 4.90 26.26 -15.35
C MET A 228 5.26 27.65 -15.90
N SER A 229 5.73 28.59 -15.06
CA SER A 229 5.87 30.00 -15.43
C SER A 229 6.82 30.30 -16.61
N ASP A 230 7.76 29.39 -16.89
CA ASP A 230 8.73 29.51 -17.99
C ASP A 230 8.75 28.26 -18.89
N VAL A 231 7.62 27.54 -18.97
CA VAL A 231 7.45 26.31 -19.78
C VAL A 231 6.60 26.63 -20.99
N HIS A 232 7.00 26.19 -22.18
CA HIS A 232 6.22 26.40 -23.39
C HIS A 232 5.26 25.23 -23.59
N VAL A 233 3.95 25.49 -23.50
CA VAL A 233 2.91 24.49 -23.78
C VAL A 233 2.23 24.83 -25.10
N SER A 234 2.27 23.94 -26.07
CA SER A 234 1.67 24.08 -27.40
C SER A 234 0.75 22.91 -27.72
N THR A 235 -0.14 23.11 -28.68
CA THR A 235 -0.96 22.03 -29.25
C THR A 235 -1.37 22.42 -30.68
N SER A 236 -1.50 21.42 -31.54
CA SER A 236 -2.09 21.55 -32.88
C SER A 236 -3.58 21.17 -32.92
N LEU A 237 -4.15 20.74 -31.79
CA LEU A 237 -5.52 20.28 -31.67
C LEU A 237 -6.54 21.42 -31.77
N GLU A 238 -7.65 21.18 -32.46
CA GLU A 238 -8.83 22.04 -32.39
C GLU A 238 -9.59 21.75 -31.08
N LEU A 239 -9.31 22.55 -30.05
CA LEU A 239 -9.90 22.36 -28.73
C LEU A 239 -11.35 22.86 -28.69
N SER A 240 -12.27 21.96 -28.36
CA SER A 240 -13.66 22.32 -28.07
C SER A 240 -13.80 22.86 -26.65
N ALA A 241 -14.64 23.89 -26.48
CA ALA A 241 -15.07 24.43 -25.18
C ALA A 241 -16.53 24.05 -24.87
N ALA A 242 -17.15 23.19 -25.68
CA ALA A 242 -18.53 22.77 -25.47
C ALA A 242 -18.65 22.03 -24.12
N PRO A 243 -19.75 22.20 -23.38
CA PRO A 243 -20.05 21.34 -22.25
C PRO A 243 -20.17 19.89 -22.70
N ILE A 244 -19.52 18.99 -21.96
CA ILE A 244 -19.55 17.55 -22.25
C ILE A 244 -20.04 16.84 -21.00
N VAL A 245 -20.81 15.79 -21.21
CA VAL A 245 -21.19 14.83 -20.18
C VAL A 245 -20.57 13.48 -20.51
N ALA A 246 -20.26 12.69 -19.48
CA ALA A 246 -19.80 11.33 -19.64
C ALA A 246 -20.50 10.41 -18.61
N PRO A 247 -20.81 9.16 -18.98
CA PRO A 247 -21.38 8.19 -18.06
C PRO A 247 -20.42 7.88 -16.90
N VAL A 248 -20.98 7.45 -15.78
CA VAL A 248 -20.24 6.90 -14.63
C VAL A 248 -20.87 5.58 -14.26
N TYR A 249 -20.04 4.60 -13.96
CA TYR A 249 -20.47 3.25 -13.63
C TYR A 249 -20.05 2.86 -12.23
N LYS A 250 -20.67 1.79 -11.72
CA LYS A 250 -20.29 1.12 -10.48
C LYS A 250 -19.90 -0.30 -10.82
N LYS A 251 -18.70 -0.71 -10.39
CA LYS A 251 -18.29 -2.11 -10.47
C LYS A 251 -19.17 -2.95 -9.55
N ILE A 252 -19.82 -3.95 -10.12
CA ILE A 252 -20.53 -4.99 -9.39
C ILE A 252 -19.62 -6.21 -9.32
N ILE A 253 -19.34 -6.63 -8.10
CA ILE A 253 -18.55 -7.84 -7.82
C ILE A 253 -19.56 -8.94 -7.50
N GLN A 254 -19.52 -10.03 -8.27
CA GLN A 254 -20.27 -11.22 -7.91
C GLN A 254 -19.57 -11.89 -6.72
N GLU A 255 -20.28 -12.01 -5.61
CA GLU A 255 -19.83 -12.73 -4.40
C GLU A 255 -20.12 -14.23 -4.48
N ASP A 256 -20.46 -14.76 -5.66
CA ASP A 256 -20.70 -16.20 -5.82
C ASP A 256 -19.48 -16.96 -5.32
N ASP A 257 -19.71 -18.00 -4.52
CA ASP A 257 -18.62 -18.77 -3.93
C ASP A 257 -17.91 -19.53 -5.06
N VAL A 258 -16.86 -18.91 -5.59
CA VAL A 258 -15.99 -19.45 -6.64
C VAL A 258 -15.55 -20.85 -6.24
N LYS A 259 -15.36 -21.12 -4.94
CA LYS A 259 -15.00 -22.44 -4.45
C LYS A 259 -16.11 -23.45 -4.72
N ASP A 260 -17.36 -23.12 -4.41
CA ASP A 260 -18.50 -24.01 -4.70
C ASP A 260 -18.63 -24.27 -6.20
N LEU A 261 -18.48 -23.24 -7.03
CA LEU A 261 -18.50 -23.36 -8.49
C LEU A 261 -17.41 -24.32 -8.99
N LEU A 262 -16.16 -24.13 -8.56
CA LEU A 262 -15.04 -24.96 -8.98
C LEU A 262 -15.13 -26.38 -8.40
N GLN A 263 -15.61 -26.56 -7.17
CA GLN A 263 -15.88 -27.87 -6.59
C GLN A 263 -16.96 -28.62 -7.38
N GLN A 264 -18.06 -27.94 -7.73
CA GLN A 264 -19.17 -28.55 -8.47
C GLN A 264 -18.78 -28.90 -9.91
N LYS A 265 -18.13 -27.97 -10.61
CA LYS A 265 -17.87 -28.08 -12.06
C LYS A 265 -16.59 -28.84 -12.37
N LEU A 266 -15.53 -28.64 -11.60
CA LEU A 266 -14.22 -29.27 -11.82
C LEU A 266 -13.96 -30.44 -10.85
N GLY A 267 -14.83 -30.65 -9.86
CA GLY A 267 -14.65 -31.74 -8.90
C GLY A 267 -13.45 -31.55 -7.98
N LEU A 268 -13.03 -30.31 -7.77
CA LEU A 268 -11.92 -29.97 -6.89
C LEU A 268 -12.33 -30.14 -5.43
N SER A 269 -11.37 -30.40 -4.55
CA SER A 269 -11.57 -30.53 -3.12
C SER A 269 -10.46 -29.81 -2.37
N GLU A 270 -10.79 -29.09 -1.29
CA GLU A 270 -9.78 -28.38 -0.51
C GLU A 270 -8.83 -29.36 0.19
N MET A 271 -7.53 -29.11 0.05
CA MET A 271 -6.53 -29.86 0.80
C MET A 271 -6.42 -29.29 2.21
N ASN A 272 -6.50 -30.16 3.23
CA ASN A 272 -6.23 -29.79 4.62
C ASN A 272 -4.72 -29.54 4.84
N VAL A 273 -4.20 -28.44 4.29
CA VAL A 273 -2.81 -28.04 4.48
C VAL A 273 -2.79 -26.85 5.43
N SER A 274 -2.21 -27.08 6.61
CA SER A 274 -2.06 -26.10 7.70
C SER A 274 -1.08 -24.95 7.39
N ASP A 275 -0.70 -24.74 6.13
CA ASP A 275 0.45 -23.93 5.72
C ASP A 275 0.16 -22.95 4.57
N VAL A 276 -1.11 -22.73 4.17
CA VAL A 276 -1.42 -21.68 3.19
C VAL A 276 -1.32 -20.32 3.90
N LYS A 277 -0.32 -19.54 3.49
CA LYS A 277 0.20 -18.36 4.21
C LYS A 277 -0.51 -17.05 3.88
N ASP A 278 -1.40 -17.06 2.89
CA ASP A 278 -2.17 -15.89 2.48
C ASP A 278 -3.68 -16.18 2.49
N ASN A 279 -4.48 -15.21 2.93
CA ASN A 279 -5.94 -15.37 3.10
C ASN A 279 -6.67 -15.58 1.76
N ASP A 280 -6.02 -15.21 0.66
CA ASP A 280 -6.59 -15.21 -0.68
C ASP A 280 -6.13 -16.42 -1.51
N GLU A 281 -5.21 -17.26 -1.00
CA GLU A 281 -4.76 -18.48 -1.66
C GLU A 281 -5.40 -19.72 -1.01
N THR A 282 -5.76 -20.72 -1.80
CA THR A 282 -6.33 -22.00 -1.34
C THR A 282 -5.76 -23.13 -2.19
N LEU A 283 -5.22 -24.16 -1.53
CA LEU A 283 -4.76 -25.38 -2.21
C LEU A 283 -5.93 -26.33 -2.43
N VAL A 284 -6.17 -26.71 -3.67
CA VAL A 284 -7.26 -27.62 -4.07
C VAL A 284 -6.73 -28.77 -4.91
N GLU A 285 -7.36 -29.94 -4.80
CA GLU A 285 -6.95 -31.16 -5.48
C GLU A 285 -8.11 -31.72 -6.30
N ASP A 286 -7.83 -32.18 -7.53
CA ASP A 286 -8.81 -32.87 -8.35
C ASP A 286 -8.98 -34.35 -7.94
N LYS A 287 -9.93 -35.05 -8.59
CA LYS A 287 -10.21 -36.47 -8.32
C LYS A 287 -9.04 -37.41 -8.63
N ASN A 288 -8.07 -36.97 -9.44
CA ASN A 288 -6.90 -37.75 -9.84
C ASN A 288 -5.68 -37.49 -8.95
N GLY A 289 -5.81 -36.58 -7.97
CA GLY A 289 -4.74 -36.20 -7.06
C GLY A 289 -3.83 -35.10 -7.61
N VAL A 290 -4.26 -34.36 -8.62
CA VAL A 290 -3.52 -33.23 -9.16
C VAL A 290 -3.79 -32.00 -8.31
N ALA A 291 -2.72 -31.37 -7.82
CA ALA A 291 -2.78 -30.20 -6.96
C ALA A 291 -2.82 -28.89 -7.78
N TYR A 292 -3.70 -27.99 -7.39
CA TYR A 292 -3.85 -26.65 -7.93
C TYR A 292 -3.76 -25.61 -6.79
N THR A 293 -3.35 -24.41 -7.17
CA THR A 293 -3.46 -23.21 -6.33
C THR A 293 -4.59 -22.35 -6.89
N LEU A 294 -5.63 -22.14 -6.08
CA LEU A 294 -6.70 -21.19 -6.33
C LEU A 294 -6.36 -19.89 -5.60
N VAL A 295 -6.37 -18.77 -6.31
CA VAL A 295 -6.24 -17.46 -5.69
C VAL A 295 -7.49 -16.64 -6.01
N THR A 296 -8.09 -16.05 -4.99
CA THR A 296 -9.33 -15.27 -5.09
C THR A 296 -9.10 -13.86 -4.59
N ASN A 297 -9.25 -12.87 -5.46
CA ASN A 297 -9.31 -11.46 -5.08
C ASN A 297 -10.78 -11.02 -4.97
N ASN A 298 -11.38 -11.27 -3.80
CA ASN A 298 -12.77 -10.92 -3.52
C ASN A 298 -13.04 -9.42 -3.64
N SER A 299 -12.02 -8.57 -3.46
CA SER A 299 -12.16 -7.11 -3.58
C SER A 299 -12.27 -6.63 -5.03
N GLU A 300 -11.85 -7.46 -5.99
CA GLU A 300 -11.93 -7.15 -7.42
C GLU A 300 -12.80 -8.13 -8.22
N GLY A 301 -13.31 -9.19 -7.59
CA GLY A 301 -14.09 -10.24 -8.24
C GLY A 301 -13.25 -11.11 -9.18
N GLN A 302 -11.94 -11.14 -9.01
CA GLN A 302 -11.02 -11.87 -9.88
C GLN A 302 -10.54 -13.14 -9.19
N TRP A 303 -10.30 -14.18 -9.97
CA TRP A 303 -9.70 -15.40 -9.46
C TRP A 303 -8.88 -16.11 -10.53
N TRP A 304 -7.88 -16.86 -10.10
CA TRP A 304 -7.09 -17.71 -10.98
C TRP A 304 -6.82 -19.05 -10.33
N LEU A 305 -6.93 -20.09 -11.12
CA LEU A 305 -6.65 -21.47 -10.76
C LEU A 305 -5.47 -21.93 -11.60
N THR A 306 -4.39 -22.37 -10.94
CA THR A 306 -3.19 -22.83 -11.65
C THR A 306 -2.73 -24.17 -11.08
N GLU A 307 -2.40 -25.12 -11.96
CA GLU A 307 -1.82 -26.40 -11.57
C GLU A 307 -0.40 -26.21 -11.01
N ASN A 308 -0.13 -26.88 -9.90
CA ASN A 308 1.16 -26.78 -9.24
C ASN A 308 2.22 -27.61 -9.97
N ASN A 309 3.40 -27.01 -10.20
CA ASN A 309 4.57 -27.63 -10.83
C ASN A 309 4.37 -28.06 -12.30
N TYR A 310 3.38 -27.50 -13.00
CA TYR A 310 3.24 -27.69 -14.44
C TYR A 310 3.99 -26.62 -15.23
N THR A 311 4.64 -27.01 -16.32
CA THR A 311 5.26 -26.09 -17.28
C THR A 311 4.57 -26.30 -18.64
N PRO A 312 3.94 -25.28 -19.22
CA PRO A 312 3.24 -25.43 -20.49
C PRO A 312 4.18 -25.87 -21.62
N GLU A 313 3.75 -26.87 -22.38
CA GLU A 313 4.40 -27.26 -23.63
C GLU A 313 3.89 -26.37 -24.77
N GLN A 314 4.75 -25.95 -25.69
CA GLN A 314 4.32 -25.26 -26.91
C GLN A 314 3.59 -26.25 -27.83
N ILE A 315 2.27 -26.18 -27.86
CA ILE A 315 1.41 -27.05 -28.67
C ILE A 315 0.65 -26.19 -29.69
N SER A 316 0.30 -26.79 -30.83
CA SER A 316 -0.62 -26.18 -31.79
C SER A 316 -2.03 -26.06 -31.19
N ALA A 317 -2.38 -24.87 -30.70
CA ALA A 317 -3.68 -24.56 -30.09
C ALA A 317 -4.90 -24.88 -30.98
N VAL A 318 -4.71 -24.97 -32.31
CA VAL A 318 -5.76 -25.30 -33.28
C VAL A 318 -6.42 -26.67 -33.02
N GLU A 319 -5.70 -27.63 -32.43
CA GLU A 319 -6.26 -28.97 -32.19
C GLU A 319 -7.14 -29.06 -30.94
N GLN A 320 -7.12 -28.02 -30.09
CA GLN A 320 -7.83 -28.02 -28.81
C GLN A 320 -8.94 -26.96 -28.72
N GLU A 321 -9.12 -26.13 -29.75
CA GLU A 321 -10.13 -25.07 -29.80
C GLU A 321 -11.55 -25.57 -29.49
N GLU A 322 -12.00 -26.65 -30.13
CA GLU A 322 -13.34 -27.21 -29.92
C GLU A 322 -13.50 -27.80 -28.51
N LYS A 323 -12.43 -28.36 -27.94
CA LYS A 323 -12.43 -28.85 -26.55
C LYS A 323 -12.53 -27.69 -25.57
N ALA A 324 -11.78 -26.62 -25.81
CA ALA A 324 -11.78 -25.41 -25.00
C ALA A 324 -13.18 -24.77 -24.97
N LYS A 325 -13.82 -24.59 -26.14
CA LYS A 325 -15.20 -24.09 -26.23
C LYS A 325 -16.20 -24.98 -25.51
N SER A 326 -16.14 -26.30 -25.73
CA SER A 326 -17.04 -27.25 -25.06
C SER A 326 -16.89 -27.22 -23.53
N LEU A 327 -15.66 -27.14 -23.03
CA LEU A 327 -15.39 -27.03 -21.60
C LEU A 327 -15.90 -25.69 -21.06
N MET A 328 -15.76 -24.62 -21.84
CA MET A 328 -16.21 -23.30 -21.45
C MET A 328 -17.73 -23.24 -21.27
N ASP A 329 -18.46 -23.87 -22.20
CA ASP A 329 -19.92 -24.02 -22.13
C ASP A 329 -20.35 -24.85 -20.91
N GLU A 330 -19.64 -25.94 -20.60
CA GLU A 330 -19.91 -26.80 -19.43
C GLU A 330 -19.72 -26.05 -18.11
N LEU A 331 -18.68 -25.23 -18.02
CA LEU A 331 -18.40 -24.39 -16.86
C LEU A 331 -19.48 -23.31 -16.68
N SER A 332 -20.03 -22.78 -17.78
CA SER A 332 -21.13 -21.80 -17.79
C SER A 332 -20.81 -20.52 -17.00
N ILE A 333 -19.55 -20.06 -17.02
CA ILE A 333 -19.11 -18.86 -16.26
C ILE A 333 -19.12 -17.57 -17.09
N LEU A 334 -19.36 -17.68 -18.41
CA LEU A 334 -19.50 -16.51 -19.27
C LEU A 334 -20.91 -15.92 -19.13
N PRO A 335 -21.04 -14.63 -18.76
CA PRO A 335 -22.34 -14.00 -18.57
C PRO A 335 -23.06 -13.68 -19.89
N GLN A 336 -22.33 -13.61 -21.00
CA GLN A 336 -22.82 -13.31 -22.34
C GLN A 336 -21.80 -13.77 -23.39
N ASP A 337 -22.18 -13.71 -24.67
CA ASP A 337 -21.28 -14.00 -25.79
C ASP A 337 -20.03 -13.11 -25.75
N ALA A 338 -18.86 -13.74 -25.78
CA ALA A 338 -17.56 -13.08 -25.71
C ALA A 338 -16.73 -13.31 -26.98
N GLU A 339 -15.84 -12.38 -27.28
CA GLU A 339 -14.91 -12.51 -28.41
C GLU A 339 -13.85 -13.55 -28.07
N PHE A 340 -13.74 -14.58 -28.91
CA PHE A 340 -12.82 -15.70 -28.69
C PHE A 340 -11.53 -15.51 -29.49
N THR A 341 -10.40 -15.60 -28.81
CA THR A 341 -9.06 -15.50 -29.42
C THR A 341 -8.12 -16.58 -28.89
N VAL A 342 -7.15 -16.97 -29.72
CA VAL A 342 -6.07 -17.88 -29.34
C VAL A 342 -4.80 -17.05 -29.17
N GLN A 343 -4.23 -17.06 -27.97
CA GLN A 343 -3.02 -16.32 -27.63
C GLN A 343 -1.75 -16.98 -28.20
N GLU A 344 -0.67 -16.20 -28.34
CA GLU A 344 0.61 -16.69 -28.86
C GLU A 344 1.25 -17.80 -27.99
N ASN A 345 0.94 -17.81 -26.70
CA ASN A 345 1.37 -18.84 -25.75
C ASN A 345 0.57 -20.15 -25.86
N GLY A 346 -0.47 -20.19 -26.70
CA GLY A 346 -1.36 -21.34 -26.89
C GLY A 346 -2.59 -21.37 -25.96
N GLU A 347 -2.78 -20.35 -25.12
CA GLU A 347 -3.96 -20.21 -24.27
C GLU A 347 -5.18 -19.68 -25.05
N PHE A 348 -6.36 -19.98 -24.53
CA PHE A 348 -7.64 -19.58 -25.09
C PHE A 348 -8.21 -18.43 -24.26
N GLU A 349 -8.63 -17.35 -24.91
CA GLU A 349 -9.12 -16.15 -24.24
C GLU A 349 -10.52 -15.78 -24.75
N TRP A 350 -11.41 -15.45 -23.82
CA TRP A 350 -12.74 -14.90 -24.07
C TRP A 350 -12.81 -13.49 -23.52
N THR A 351 -12.94 -12.51 -24.39
CA THR A 351 -12.86 -11.09 -24.03
C THR A 351 -14.20 -10.39 -24.22
N LEU A 352 -14.58 -9.61 -23.21
CA LEU A 352 -15.67 -8.63 -23.27
C LEU A 352 -15.05 -7.23 -23.28
N PRO A 353 -15.16 -6.48 -24.40
CA PRO A 353 -14.50 -5.20 -24.53
C PRO A 353 -15.09 -4.15 -23.59
N ASP A 354 -14.25 -3.25 -23.11
CA ASP A 354 -14.70 -2.09 -22.34
C ASP A 354 -15.49 -1.13 -23.24
N ARG A 355 -16.70 -0.75 -22.79
CA ARG A 355 -17.64 0.12 -23.52
C ARG A 355 -18.13 1.26 -22.63
N PRO A 356 -17.24 2.13 -22.13
CA PRO A 356 -17.63 3.16 -21.19
C PRO A 356 -18.31 4.37 -21.88
N ASP A 357 -18.78 4.20 -23.11
CA ASP A 357 -19.57 5.14 -23.89
C ASP A 357 -21.07 4.82 -23.87
N VAL A 358 -21.47 3.64 -23.37
CA VAL A 358 -22.88 3.23 -23.34
C VAL A 358 -23.62 3.69 -22.10
N THR A 359 -24.81 4.25 -22.26
CA THR A 359 -25.65 4.69 -21.12
C THR A 359 -26.50 3.53 -20.56
N LYS A 360 -25.88 2.38 -20.33
CA LYS A 360 -26.51 1.16 -19.79
C LYS A 360 -25.46 0.26 -19.14
N ASP A 361 -25.93 -0.74 -18.41
CA ASP A 361 -25.09 -1.75 -17.80
C ASP A 361 -24.36 -2.57 -18.88
N TYR A 362 -23.10 -2.92 -18.62
CA TYR A 362 -22.31 -3.75 -19.52
C TYR A 362 -21.27 -4.58 -18.76
N TRP A 363 -20.91 -5.72 -19.34
CA TRP A 363 -19.83 -6.58 -18.85
C TRP A 363 -18.52 -6.27 -19.55
N THR A 364 -17.41 -6.36 -18.83
CA THR A 364 -16.06 -6.17 -19.36
C THR A 364 -15.04 -7.08 -18.66
N GLY A 365 -13.91 -7.31 -19.31
CA GLY A 365 -12.79 -8.14 -18.82
C GLY A 365 -12.57 -9.35 -19.72
N ASP A 366 -11.89 -10.35 -19.17
CA ASP A 366 -11.48 -11.55 -19.89
C ASP A 366 -11.58 -12.82 -19.02
N VAL A 367 -11.65 -13.95 -19.71
CA VAL A 367 -11.44 -15.28 -19.14
C VAL A 367 -10.37 -15.96 -19.98
N SER A 368 -9.30 -16.42 -19.34
CA SER A 368 -8.20 -17.13 -20.00
C SER A 368 -8.15 -18.58 -19.53
N LEU A 369 -8.01 -19.53 -20.47
CA LEU A 369 -7.98 -20.97 -20.24
C LEU A 369 -6.74 -21.59 -20.88
N GLY A 370 -5.96 -22.29 -20.04
CA GLY A 370 -4.84 -23.12 -20.44
C GLY A 370 -5.18 -24.60 -20.35
N LEU A 371 -4.99 -25.32 -21.46
CA LEU A 371 -5.21 -26.77 -21.55
C LEU A 371 -3.90 -27.54 -21.79
N LYS A 372 -3.78 -28.69 -21.13
CA LYS A 372 -2.73 -29.68 -21.34
C LYS A 372 -2.96 -30.45 -22.65
N PRO A 373 -1.94 -31.12 -23.23
CA PRO A 373 -2.12 -31.93 -24.43
C PRO A 373 -3.24 -32.98 -24.32
N ASP A 374 -3.49 -33.50 -23.12
CA ASP A 374 -4.54 -34.47 -22.81
C ASP A 374 -5.94 -33.85 -22.66
N GLY A 375 -6.05 -32.52 -22.64
CA GLY A 375 -7.29 -31.76 -22.54
C GLY A 375 -7.68 -31.35 -21.12
N HIS A 376 -6.87 -31.65 -20.10
CA HIS A 376 -7.11 -31.18 -18.74
C HIS A 376 -6.69 -29.71 -18.57
N ILE A 377 -7.37 -28.99 -17.69
CA ILE A 377 -7.03 -27.60 -17.33
C ILE A 377 -5.69 -27.59 -16.59
N TYR A 378 -4.78 -26.69 -16.97
CA TYR A 378 -3.63 -26.31 -16.11
C TYR A 378 -3.75 -24.86 -15.61
N SER A 379 -4.50 -24.01 -16.31
CA SER A 379 -4.69 -22.60 -15.94
C SER A 379 -6.11 -22.17 -16.28
N LEU A 380 -6.77 -21.45 -15.37
CA LEU A 380 -8.05 -20.80 -15.61
C LEU A 380 -8.08 -19.49 -14.84
N THR A 381 -8.15 -18.37 -15.54
CA THR A 381 -8.18 -17.01 -14.99
C THR A 381 -9.49 -16.35 -15.34
N TYR A 382 -10.09 -15.66 -14.39
CA TYR A 382 -11.36 -14.95 -14.54
C TYR A 382 -11.23 -13.52 -14.03
N SER A 383 -11.50 -12.55 -14.90
CA SER A 383 -11.42 -11.12 -14.59
C SER A 383 -12.72 -10.33 -14.90
N LEU A 384 -13.76 -11.04 -15.36
CA LEU A 384 -15.03 -10.45 -15.76
C LEU A 384 -15.76 -9.79 -14.60
N HIS A 385 -16.36 -8.63 -14.88
CA HIS A 385 -17.22 -7.92 -13.95
C HIS A 385 -18.24 -7.07 -14.70
N GLU A 386 -19.34 -6.76 -14.02
CA GLU A 386 -20.38 -5.88 -14.54
C GLU A 386 -20.11 -4.43 -14.11
N ASN A 387 -20.23 -3.53 -15.06
CA ASN A 387 -20.30 -2.09 -14.85
C ASN A 387 -21.76 -1.65 -14.91
N GLN A 388 -22.33 -1.39 -13.74
CA GLN A 388 -23.68 -0.84 -13.62
C GLN A 388 -23.66 0.66 -13.91
N PHE A 389 -24.43 1.11 -14.89
CA PHE A 389 -24.58 2.52 -15.20
C PHE A 389 -25.29 3.26 -14.06
N ILE A 390 -24.66 4.33 -13.57
CA ILE A 390 -25.20 5.15 -12.48
C ILE A 390 -25.91 6.38 -13.04
N ARG A 391 -25.16 7.22 -13.77
CA ARG A 391 -25.65 8.46 -14.40
C ARG A 391 -24.56 9.09 -15.25
N GLU A 392 -24.93 10.09 -16.04
CA GLU A 392 -23.96 10.99 -16.64
C GLU A 392 -23.54 12.10 -15.67
N VAL A 393 -22.28 12.54 -15.78
CA VAL A 393 -21.69 13.62 -15.01
C VAL A 393 -21.13 14.69 -15.93
N ASN A 394 -21.16 15.95 -15.48
CA ASN A 394 -20.50 17.03 -16.20
C ASN A 394 -18.98 16.84 -16.12
N ILE A 395 -18.31 16.87 -17.27
CA ILE A 395 -16.85 16.81 -17.37
C ILE A 395 -16.29 18.12 -17.93
N GLN A 396 -15.02 18.35 -17.65
CA GLN A 396 -14.21 19.43 -18.18
C GLN A 396 -14.06 19.25 -19.68
N SER A 397 -14.14 20.35 -20.44
CA SER A 397 -13.87 20.34 -21.87
C SER A 397 -12.37 20.19 -22.16
N PRO A 398 -11.96 19.73 -23.36
CA PRO A 398 -10.55 19.69 -23.76
C PRO A 398 -9.82 21.03 -23.59
N THR A 399 -10.53 22.16 -23.77
CA THR A 399 -9.98 23.49 -23.50
C THR A 399 -9.65 23.69 -22.02
N GLU A 400 -10.53 23.27 -21.11
CA GLU A 400 -10.29 23.36 -19.65
C GLU A 400 -9.12 22.45 -19.22
N ILE A 401 -8.98 21.27 -19.84
CA ILE A 401 -7.86 20.35 -19.59
C ILE A 401 -6.53 20.94 -20.06
N TYR A 402 -6.50 21.54 -21.24
CA TYR A 402 -5.33 22.23 -21.75
C TYR A 402 -4.88 23.38 -20.82
N GLU A 403 -5.82 24.17 -20.30
CA GLU A 403 -5.49 25.23 -19.34
C GLU A 403 -4.99 24.67 -17.99
N ARG A 404 -5.54 23.56 -17.48
CA ARG A 404 -4.98 22.87 -16.30
C ARG A 404 -3.53 22.46 -16.49
N ILE A 405 -3.18 21.97 -17.69
CA ILE A 405 -1.79 21.62 -18.01
C ILE A 405 -0.89 22.87 -17.96
N LYS A 406 -1.33 24.00 -18.53
CA LYS A 406 -0.60 25.27 -18.44
C LYS A 406 -0.41 25.78 -17.02
N GLU A 407 -1.35 25.47 -16.12
CA GLU A 407 -1.24 25.79 -14.70
C GLU A 407 -0.39 24.79 -13.90
N GLY A 408 0.08 23.70 -14.52
CA GLY A 408 0.85 22.65 -13.86
C GLY A 408 -0.01 21.72 -13.02
N ASP A 409 -1.32 21.69 -13.27
CA ASP A 409 -2.30 20.91 -12.51
C ASP A 409 -2.57 19.53 -13.13
N PHE A 410 -1.52 18.73 -13.23
CA PHE A 410 -1.58 17.36 -13.74
C PHE A 410 -0.48 16.48 -13.08
N PRO A 411 -0.69 15.16 -12.98
CA PRO A 411 0.32 14.26 -12.47
C PRO A 411 1.44 14.03 -13.49
N GLN A 412 2.67 13.85 -12.99
CA GLN A 412 3.77 13.37 -13.81
C GLN A 412 3.82 11.85 -13.73
N ILE A 413 3.66 11.18 -14.86
CA ILE A 413 3.59 9.72 -14.93
C ILE A 413 4.82 9.20 -15.66
N LYS A 414 5.51 8.21 -15.06
CA LYS A 414 6.58 7.48 -15.73
C LYS A 414 5.99 6.66 -16.86
N TYR A 415 6.42 6.91 -18.08
CA TYR A 415 5.94 6.16 -19.24
C TYR A 415 6.65 4.83 -19.45
N ASN A 416 7.83 4.62 -18.86
CA ASN A 416 8.48 3.31 -18.75
C ASN A 416 9.52 3.29 -17.62
N ALA A 417 10.09 2.11 -17.35
CA ALA A 417 11.07 1.88 -16.28
C ALA A 417 12.44 2.54 -16.53
N LEU A 418 12.72 3.04 -17.73
CA LEU A 418 13.99 3.68 -18.08
C LEU A 418 14.01 5.17 -17.69
N VAL A 419 12.83 5.80 -17.59
CA VAL A 419 12.67 7.20 -17.20
C VAL A 419 13.09 7.40 -15.75
N GLN A 420 14.12 8.22 -15.55
CA GLN A 420 14.55 8.59 -14.21
C GLN A 420 13.63 9.67 -13.64
N GLU A 421 13.53 9.75 -12.30
CA GLU A 421 12.68 10.79 -11.66
C GLU A 421 13.12 12.20 -12.01
N GLU A 422 14.41 12.40 -12.23
CA GLU A 422 15.00 13.67 -12.67
C GLU A 422 14.60 14.12 -14.08
N ASP A 423 14.15 13.19 -14.92
CA ASP A 423 13.65 13.44 -16.27
C ASP A 423 12.19 13.89 -16.25
N LEU A 424 11.45 13.58 -15.18
CA LEU A 424 10.08 14.07 -15.00
C LEU A 424 10.05 15.51 -14.48
N ILE A 425 11.10 15.96 -13.79
CA ILE A 425 11.14 17.28 -13.18
C ILE A 425 11.07 18.35 -14.28
N ILE A 426 9.98 19.10 -14.28
CA ILE A 426 9.78 20.25 -15.16
C ILE A 426 10.73 21.37 -14.75
N LYS A 427 11.57 21.77 -15.70
CA LYS A 427 12.61 22.79 -15.61
C LYS A 427 12.22 24.00 -16.44
N LYS A 428 12.93 25.10 -16.16
CA LYS A 428 12.79 26.34 -16.92
C LYS A 428 13.22 26.13 -18.37
N GLY A 429 12.35 26.50 -19.31
CA GLY A 429 12.61 26.40 -20.75
C GLY A 429 12.14 25.10 -21.39
N ASP A 430 11.56 24.18 -20.62
CA ASP A 430 10.99 22.94 -21.15
C ASP A 430 9.82 23.20 -22.10
N GLN A 431 9.59 22.25 -23.00
CA GLN A 431 8.54 22.29 -24.01
C GLN A 431 7.61 21.08 -23.86
N ILE A 432 6.31 21.35 -23.82
CA ILE A 432 5.25 20.34 -23.83
C ILE A 432 4.39 20.58 -25.06
N GLU A 433 4.39 19.63 -25.99
CA GLU A 433 3.48 19.62 -27.13
C GLU A 433 2.39 18.57 -26.88
N ILE A 434 1.13 19.00 -26.88
CA ILE A 434 -0.02 18.10 -26.70
C ILE A 434 -0.55 17.68 -28.06
N GLU A 435 -0.54 16.37 -28.30
CA GLU A 435 -0.93 15.73 -29.55
C GLU A 435 -2.29 15.04 -29.46
N SER A 436 -2.72 14.58 -28.26
CA SER A 436 -4.03 13.97 -28.05
C SER A 436 -4.64 14.33 -26.68
N ILE A 437 -5.97 14.40 -26.63
CA ILE A 437 -6.77 14.50 -25.40
C ILE A 437 -7.97 13.57 -25.57
N GLU A 438 -7.85 12.34 -25.06
CA GLU A 438 -8.84 11.29 -25.25
C GLU A 438 -9.55 10.95 -23.94
N LEU A 439 -10.87 10.75 -24.01
CA LEU A 439 -11.65 10.30 -22.86
C LEU A 439 -11.35 8.83 -22.60
N SER A 440 -11.04 8.52 -21.34
CA SER A 440 -10.78 7.18 -20.83
C SER A 440 -11.43 7.06 -19.45
N TYR A 441 -11.25 5.95 -18.76
CA TYR A 441 -11.93 5.66 -17.50
C TYR A 441 -11.02 4.96 -16.51
N MET A 442 -11.30 5.17 -15.23
CA MET A 442 -10.53 4.58 -14.14
C MET A 442 -11.43 4.35 -12.92
N TYR A 443 -11.22 3.22 -12.26
CA TYR A 443 -11.90 2.92 -11.00
C TYR A 443 -11.33 3.78 -9.86
N ASP A 444 -12.24 4.34 -9.07
CA ASP A 444 -11.90 5.03 -7.83
C ASP A 444 -11.84 4.09 -6.63
N THR A 445 -11.41 4.64 -5.49
CA THR A 445 -11.27 3.91 -4.22
C THR A 445 -12.61 3.47 -3.60
N LYS A 446 -13.75 3.77 -4.21
CA LYS A 446 -15.08 3.24 -3.87
C LYS A 446 -15.59 2.25 -4.92
N GLY A 447 -14.87 1.99 -6.01
CA GLY A 447 -15.30 1.11 -7.09
C GLY A 447 -16.25 1.76 -8.10
N PHE A 448 -16.28 3.09 -8.21
CA PHE A 448 -16.93 3.74 -9.35
C PHE A 448 -15.95 3.89 -10.50
N TYR A 449 -16.39 3.55 -11.72
CA TYR A 449 -15.65 3.75 -12.96
C TYR A 449 -15.93 5.15 -13.47
N GLN A 450 -14.94 6.03 -13.37
CA GLN A 450 -15.09 7.46 -13.60
C GLN A 450 -14.32 7.93 -14.84
N PRO A 451 -14.84 8.94 -15.56
CA PRO A 451 -14.17 9.50 -16.72
C PRO A 451 -12.90 10.26 -16.33
N ILE A 452 -11.84 10.00 -17.09
CA ILE A 452 -10.54 10.67 -17.04
C ILE A 452 -10.12 11.03 -18.47
N TYR A 453 -9.18 11.96 -18.61
CA TYR A 453 -8.53 12.25 -19.87
C TYR A 453 -7.16 11.59 -19.90
N ASN A 454 -6.91 10.78 -20.92
CA ASN A 454 -5.58 10.41 -21.34
C ASN A 454 -5.05 11.50 -22.27
N VAL A 455 -4.04 12.22 -21.82
CA VAL A 455 -3.40 13.28 -22.60
C VAL A 455 -2.02 12.79 -22.99
N SER A 456 -1.72 12.77 -24.29
CA SER A 456 -0.41 12.36 -24.79
C SER A 456 0.19 13.39 -25.75
N GLY A 457 1.51 13.33 -25.90
CA GLY A 457 2.28 14.15 -26.82
C GLY A 457 3.77 14.07 -26.53
N LYS A 458 4.46 15.21 -26.61
CA LYS A 458 5.91 15.31 -26.45
C LYS A 458 6.33 16.19 -25.29
N PHE A 459 7.30 15.73 -24.51
CA PHE A 459 8.01 16.50 -23.49
C PHE A 459 9.50 16.55 -23.87
N ASN A 460 9.99 17.72 -24.28
CA ASN A 460 11.35 17.90 -24.80
C ASN A 460 11.73 16.80 -25.84
N ASP A 461 10.90 16.62 -26.86
CA ASP A 461 10.99 15.60 -27.93
C ASP A 461 10.78 14.13 -27.53
N ASN A 462 10.64 13.83 -26.24
CA ASN A 462 10.34 12.48 -25.76
C ASN A 462 8.84 12.23 -25.66
N ASP A 463 8.41 10.98 -25.84
CA ASP A 463 7.02 10.59 -25.62
C ASP A 463 6.60 10.91 -24.19
N TRP A 464 5.43 11.52 -24.06
CA TRP A 464 4.91 11.97 -22.80
C TRP A 464 3.41 11.70 -22.74
N PHE A 465 2.94 11.29 -21.57
CA PHE A 465 1.51 11.25 -21.29
C PHE A 465 1.21 11.58 -19.83
N THR A 466 -0.03 11.96 -19.58
CA THR A 466 -0.59 12.16 -18.24
C THR A 466 -2.06 11.77 -18.22
N LEU A 467 -2.56 11.47 -17.03
CA LEU A 467 -3.97 11.17 -16.78
C LEU A 467 -4.57 12.27 -15.92
N ILE A 468 -5.68 12.86 -16.36
CA ILE A 468 -6.30 13.99 -15.68
C ILE A 468 -7.77 13.65 -15.39
N GLN A 469 -8.22 13.81 -14.15
CA GLN A 469 -9.64 13.63 -13.82
C GLN A 469 -10.50 14.54 -14.70
N ALA A 470 -11.49 13.96 -15.39
CA ALA A 470 -12.36 14.71 -16.30
C ALA A 470 -13.52 15.39 -15.56
N ARG A 471 -14.00 14.80 -14.46
CA ARG A 471 -15.12 15.36 -13.68
C ARG A 471 -14.78 16.74 -13.09
N LYS A 472 -15.71 17.70 -13.26
CA LYS A 472 -15.63 19.06 -12.70
C LYS A 472 -15.63 19.09 -11.17
#